data_AF-X6LL82-F1
#
_entry.id   AF-X6LL82-F1
#
_cell.length_a   1.000
_cell.length_b   1.000
_cell.length_c   1.000
_cell.angle_alpha   90.00
_cell.angle_beta   90.00
_cell.angle_gamma   90.00
#
_symmetry.space_group_name_H-M   'P 1'
#
loop_
_entity.id
_entity.type
_entity.pdbx_description
1 polymer ?
#
loop_
_entity_poly.entity_id
_entity_poly.type
_entity_poly.pdbx_seq_one_letter_code
_entity_poly.pdbx_strand_id
1 'polypeptide(L)'
;MFNGHKGRVLSVEYSPFIIKDNIGNSYVICSGSSDNTIRFWDIRSNKNELYMIKGDDEDGGIMHLKFLQLKKNEKRKINDDIGCGINLCYCSNEGFIRIWA
;
A
#
# COMPACT_ATOMS: atom_id res chain seq x y z
N MET A 1 -14.57 -5.20 -9.93
CA MET A 1 -15.16 -4.95 -8.61
C MET A 1 -14.37 -5.78 -7.62
N PHE A 2 -13.67 -5.13 -6.69
CA PHE A 2 -12.82 -5.74 -5.66
C PHE A 2 -13.61 -5.69 -4.35
N ASN A 3 -13.97 -6.84 -3.79
CA ASN A 3 -15.01 -6.95 -2.75
C ASN A 3 -14.50 -7.53 -1.42
N GLY A 4 -13.24 -7.31 -1.05
CA GLY A 4 -12.70 -7.85 0.21
C GLY A 4 -12.95 -6.98 1.45
N HIS A 5 -13.10 -5.66 1.28
CA HIS A 5 -13.37 -4.78 2.42
C HIS A 5 -14.77 -5.01 3.00
N LYS A 6 -14.84 -5.03 4.32
CA LYS A 6 -16.10 -5.14 5.08
C LYS A 6 -16.71 -3.77 5.41
N GLY A 7 -15.96 -2.70 5.18
CA GLY A 7 -16.32 -1.32 5.48
C GLY A 7 -16.25 -0.42 4.26
N ARG A 8 -16.51 0.87 4.46
CA ARG A 8 -16.38 1.88 3.39
C ARG A 8 -14.92 1.96 2.98
N VAL A 9 -14.66 1.98 1.67
CA VAL A 9 -13.32 2.25 1.14
C VAL A 9 -13.15 3.77 1.11
N LEU A 10 -12.15 4.27 1.82
CA LEU A 10 -11.93 5.70 2.03
C LEU A 10 -10.77 6.25 1.21
N SER A 11 -9.83 5.37 0.83
CA SER A 11 -8.64 5.75 0.08
C SER A 11 -8.22 4.63 -0.87
N VAL A 12 -7.63 5.01 -2.00
CA VAL A 12 -7.03 4.10 -2.98
C VAL A 12 -5.80 4.78 -3.59
N GLU A 13 -4.74 4.02 -3.79
CA GLU A 13 -3.49 4.52 -4.39
C GLU A 13 -2.83 3.46 -5.25
N TYR A 14 -2.15 3.88 -6.31
CA TYR A 14 -1.27 3.00 -7.07
C TYR A 14 -0.03 2.68 -6.24
N SER A 15 0.29 1.39 -6.16
CA SER A 15 1.51 0.98 -5.52
C SER A 15 2.71 1.17 -6.45
N PRO A 16 3.80 1.80 -5.97
CA PRO A 16 5.06 1.84 -6.70
C PRO A 16 5.76 0.47 -6.73
N PHE A 17 5.25 -0.56 -6.04
CA PHE A 17 5.78 -1.92 -6.12
C PHE A 17 5.64 -2.45 -7.56
N ILE A 18 6.77 -2.60 -8.25
CA ILE A 18 6.78 -3.12 -9.61
C ILE A 18 6.70 -4.65 -9.55
N ILE A 19 5.49 -5.21 -9.67
CA ILE A 19 5.34 -6.58 -10.17
C ILE A 19 5.62 -6.51 -11.67
N LYS A 20 6.88 -6.71 -12.05
CA LYS A 20 7.34 -6.54 -13.43
C LYS A 20 6.63 -7.52 -14.36
N ASP A 21 5.86 -6.98 -15.28
CA ASP A 21 5.65 -7.63 -16.57
C ASP A 21 6.77 -7.26 -17.53
N ASN A 22 6.78 -7.86 -18.72
CA ASN A 22 7.72 -7.55 -19.80
C ASN A 22 7.77 -6.05 -20.20
N ILE A 23 6.86 -5.21 -19.67
CA ILE A 23 6.72 -3.77 -19.97
C ILE A 23 7.10 -2.89 -18.75
N GLY A 24 7.36 -3.46 -17.57
CA GLY A 24 7.87 -2.72 -16.41
C GLY A 24 6.86 -1.85 -15.64
N ASN A 25 5.56 -1.98 -15.91
CA ASN A 25 4.51 -1.25 -15.19
C ASN A 25 4.12 -1.94 -13.87
N SER A 26 3.79 -1.16 -12.85
CA SER A 26 3.07 -1.66 -11.67
C SER A 26 1.58 -1.74 -11.97
N TYR A 27 0.98 -2.87 -11.64
CA TYR A 27 -0.45 -3.12 -11.76
C TYR A 27 -1.09 -3.39 -10.40
N VAL A 28 -0.41 -2.98 -9.33
CA VAL A 28 -0.90 -3.14 -7.97
C VAL A 28 -1.49 -1.83 -7.49
N ILE A 29 -2.72 -1.90 -7.01
CA ILE A 29 -3.34 -0.82 -6.23
C ILE A 29 -3.46 -1.25 -4.78
N CYS A 30 -3.40 -0.31 -3.84
CA CYS A 30 -3.79 -0.54 -2.46
C CYS A 30 -5.00 0.32 -2.11
N SER A 31 -5.82 -0.17 -1.18
CA SER A 31 -7.01 0.53 -0.70
C SER A 31 -7.10 0.47 0.82
N GLY A 32 -7.53 1.57 1.43
CA GLY A 32 -7.73 1.72 2.87
C GLY A 32 -9.21 1.86 3.20
N SER A 33 -9.65 1.27 4.30
CA SER A 33 -11.07 1.22 4.65
C SER A 33 -11.33 1.48 6.14
N SER A 34 -12.58 1.89 6.42
CA SER A 34 -13.13 1.97 7.77
C SER A 34 -13.25 0.61 8.47
N ASP A 35 -13.03 -0.52 7.77
CA ASP A 35 -12.87 -1.84 8.41
C ASP A 35 -11.49 -2.04 9.04
N ASN A 36 -10.69 -0.98 9.08
CA ASN A 36 -9.35 -0.94 9.64
C ASN A 36 -8.37 -1.88 8.92
N THR A 37 -8.56 -2.07 7.61
CA THR A 37 -7.63 -2.84 6.78
C THR A 37 -7.11 -2.01 5.61
N ILE A 38 -5.90 -2.35 5.18
CA ILE A 38 -5.31 -1.93 3.91
C ILE A 38 -5.19 -3.18 3.05
N ARG A 39 -5.76 -3.20 1.85
CA ARG A 39 -5.74 -4.35 0.95
C ARG A 39 -5.02 -4.01 -0.34
N PHE A 40 -4.28 -4.97 -0.87
CA PHE A 40 -3.54 -4.88 -2.12
C PHE A 40 -4.20 -5.74 -3.19
N TRP A 41 -4.25 -5.23 -4.40
CA TRP A 41 -4.98 -5.84 -5.51
C TRP A 41 -4.12 -5.80 -6.77
N ASP A 42 -4.03 -6.93 -7.48
CA ASP A 42 -3.57 -6.92 -8.87
C ASP A 42 -4.75 -6.62 -9.78
N ILE A 43 -4.65 -5.53 -10.55
CA ILE A 43 -5.72 -5.12 -11.46
C ILE A 43 -5.77 -5.93 -12.76
N ARG A 44 -4.74 -6.74 -13.06
CA ARG A 44 -4.69 -7.64 -14.23
C ARG A 44 -5.26 -9.01 -13.91
N SER A 45 -4.98 -9.51 -12.72
CA SER A 45 -5.55 -10.76 -12.22
C SER A 45 -7.08 -10.63 -12.09
N ASN A 46 -7.78 -11.75 -11.89
CA ASN A 46 -9.25 -11.81 -11.79
C ASN A 46 -9.81 -11.14 -10.51
N LYS A 47 -9.27 -9.97 -10.14
CA LYS A 47 -9.66 -9.12 -9.01
C LYS A 47 -9.41 -9.75 -7.64
N ASN A 48 -8.39 -10.61 -7.56
CA ASN A 48 -8.03 -11.26 -6.32
C ASN A 48 -7.24 -10.31 -5.41
N GLU A 49 -7.51 -10.42 -4.12
CA GLU A 49 -6.66 -9.85 -3.09
C GLU A 49 -5.28 -10.50 -3.14
N LEU A 50 -4.24 -9.69 -3.17
CA LEU A 50 -2.86 -10.14 -3.08
C LEU A 50 -2.41 -10.23 -1.63
N TYR A 51 -2.75 -9.21 -0.85
CA TYR A 51 -2.26 -9.04 0.51
C TYR A 51 -3.18 -8.11 1.30
N MET A 52 -3.20 -8.29 2.62
CA MET A 52 -3.98 -7.48 3.54
C MET A 52 -3.12 -7.14 4.76
N ILE A 53 -3.12 -5.86 5.12
CA ILE A 53 -2.57 -5.35 6.38
C ILE A 53 -3.76 -5.01 7.28
N LYS A 54 -3.73 -5.48 8.52
CA LYS A 54 -4.66 -5.04 9.56
C LYS A 54 -4.04 -3.82 10.28
N GLY A 55 -4.80 -2.73 10.37
CA GLY A 55 -4.46 -1.60 11.23
C GLY A 55 -4.51 -1.99 12.70
N ASP A 56 -4.02 -1.10 13.55
CA ASP A 56 -4.07 -1.26 15.00
C ASP A 56 -5.53 -1.15 15.47
N ASP A 57 -5.95 -1.92 16.48
CA ASP A 57 -7.34 -1.86 16.95
C ASP A 57 -7.72 -0.46 17.47
N GLU A 58 -6.73 0.36 17.85
CA GLU A 58 -6.90 1.78 18.23
C GLU A 58 -7.03 2.75 17.04
N ASP A 59 -6.88 2.29 15.79
CA ASP A 59 -6.89 3.21 14.63
C ASP A 59 -8.30 3.68 14.23
N GLY A 60 -9.34 2.93 14.59
CA GLY A 60 -10.72 3.30 14.25
C GLY A 60 -11.02 3.32 12.74
N GLY A 61 -10.11 2.81 11.90
CA GLY A 61 -10.24 2.77 10.44
C GLY A 61 -9.15 3.55 9.71
N ILE A 62 -8.88 3.15 8.48
CA ILE A 62 -7.87 3.77 7.61
C ILE A 62 -8.53 4.84 6.75
N MET A 63 -8.16 6.10 6.99
CA MET A 63 -8.77 7.26 6.35
C MET A 63 -8.07 7.65 5.04
N HIS A 64 -6.74 7.58 5.01
CA HIS A 64 -5.94 7.94 3.83
C HIS A 64 -4.64 7.15 3.77
N LEU A 65 -4.15 6.88 2.55
CA LEU A 65 -2.89 6.19 2.25
C LEU A 65 -1.97 7.08 1.42
N LYS A 66 -0.65 6.97 1.63
CA LYS A 66 0.34 7.59 0.77
C LYS A 66 1.63 6.77 0.71
N PHE A 67 2.10 6.43 -0.48
CA PHE A 67 3.45 5.91 -0.65
C PHE A 67 4.49 7.01 -0.54
N LEU A 68 5.55 6.76 0.22
CA LEU A 68 6.68 7.65 0.41
C LEU A 68 7.97 6.93 -0.01
N GLN A 69 8.62 7.45 -1.04
CA GLN A 69 9.95 7.00 -1.43
C GLN A 69 11.01 7.87 -0.75
N LEU A 70 11.75 7.30 0.20
CA LEU A 70 12.88 7.99 0.82
C LEU A 70 14.12 7.80 -0.06
N LYS A 71 14.63 8.91 -0.62
CA LYS A 71 15.92 8.90 -1.33
C LYS A 71 17.03 8.60 -0.31
N LYS A 72 17.66 7.43 -0.39
CA LYS A 72 18.89 7.17 0.36
C LYS A 72 20.04 7.93 -0.29
N ASN A 73 20.83 8.64 0.52
CA ASN A 73 22.03 9.35 0.06
C ASN A 73 22.99 8.39 -0.65
N GLU A 74 23.61 8.87 -1.74
CA GLU A 74 24.28 8.14 -2.85
C GLU A 74 25.54 7.31 -2.51
N LYS A 75 25.63 6.67 -1.33
CA LYS A 75 26.82 5.91 -0.91
C LYS A 75 26.67 4.38 -0.91
N ARG A 76 25.59 3.81 -1.45
CA ARG A 76 25.44 2.35 -1.54
C ARG A 76 25.48 1.89 -2.98
N LYS A 77 26.43 0.97 -3.24
CA LYS A 77 26.71 0.35 -4.53
C LYS A 77 25.40 -0.10 -5.18
N ILE A 78 25.20 0.38 -6.38
CA ILE A 78 24.28 -0.17 -7.38
C ILE A 78 24.67 -1.63 -7.51
N ASN A 79 23.87 -2.55 -6.97
CA ASN A 79 23.73 -3.92 -7.50
C ASN A 79 22.72 -4.78 -6.76
N ASP A 80 22.27 -4.42 -5.55
CA ASP A 80 21.23 -5.19 -4.89
C ASP A 80 20.13 -4.28 -4.37
N ASP A 81 18.90 -4.63 -4.75
CA ASP A 81 17.63 -4.28 -4.11
C ASP A 81 16.85 -3.05 -4.64
N ILE A 82 16.05 -3.31 -5.69
CA ILE A 82 15.02 -2.40 -6.23
C ILE A 82 13.92 -2.09 -5.19
N GLY A 83 13.85 -2.84 -4.07
CA GLY A 83 12.89 -2.62 -2.97
C GLY A 83 13.30 -1.57 -1.93
N CYS A 84 14.49 -0.97 -2.05
CA CYS A 84 15.11 -0.23 -0.97
C CYS A 84 14.59 1.22 -0.83
N GLY A 85 13.42 1.41 -0.20
CA GLY A 85 13.04 2.69 0.43
C GLY A 85 11.61 3.20 0.21
N ILE A 86 10.67 2.35 -0.23
CA ILE A 86 9.26 2.71 -0.31
C ILE A 86 8.60 2.33 1.01
N ASN A 87 8.08 3.33 1.72
CA ASN A 87 7.22 3.13 2.88
C ASN A 87 5.77 3.47 2.51
N LEU A 88 4.81 2.82 3.14
CA LEU A 88 3.40 3.20 3.07
C LEU A 88 3.03 3.95 4.34
N CYS A 89 2.69 5.22 4.20
CA CYS A 89 2.13 6.01 5.29
C CYS A 89 0.61 5.94 5.24
N TYR A 90 -0.05 5.89 6.40
CA TYR A 90 -1.50 5.97 6.48
C TYR A 90 -1.95 6.75 7.71
N CYS A 91 -3.11 7.40 7.59
CA CYS A 91 -3.74 8.05 8.73
C CYS A 91 -4.99 7.30 9.18
N SER A 92 -5.21 7.35 10.49
CA SER A 92 -6.30 6.68 11.17
C SER A 92 -7.43 7.66 11.52
N ASN A 93 -8.60 7.13 11.85
CA ASN A 93 -9.74 7.94 12.31
C ASN A 93 -9.45 8.60 13.67
N GLU A 94 -8.64 7.97 14.51
CA GLU A 94 -8.25 8.47 15.83
C GLU A 94 -7.08 9.48 15.79
N GLY A 95 -6.71 9.95 14.59
CA GLY A 95 -5.69 11.00 14.41
C GLY A 95 -4.25 10.51 14.41
N PHE A 96 -4.01 9.19 14.40
CA PHE A 96 -2.67 8.64 14.28
C PHE A 96 -2.18 8.71 12.83
N ILE A 97 -0.87 8.92 12.67
CA ILE A 97 -0.16 8.71 11.40
C ILE A 97 0.81 7.56 11.64
N ARG A 98 0.66 6.50 10.84
CA ARG A 98 1.49 5.29 10.92
C ARG A 98 2.28 5.11 9.64
N ILE A 99 3.43 4.45 9.76
CA ILE A 99 4.32 4.12 8.66
C ILE A 99 4.51 2.61 8.66
N TRP A 100 4.23 1.99 7.53
CA TRP A 100 4.51 0.59 7.24
C TRP A 100 5.70 0.51 6.28
N ALA A 101 6.69 -0.32 6.62
CA ALA A 101 7.97 -0.45 5.93
C ALA A 101 8.36 -1.93 5.76
#